data_AF-A0A399F1M2-F1
#
_entry.id   AF-A0A399F1M2-F1
#
_cell.length_a   1.000
_cell.length_b   1.000
_cell.length_c   1.000
_cell.angle_alpha   90.00
_cell.angle_beta   90.00
_cell.angle_gamma   90.00
#
_symmetry.space_group_name_H-M   'P 1'
#
loop_
_entity.id
_entity.type
_entity.pdbx_description
1 polymer ?
#
loop_
_entity_poly.entity_id
_entity_poly.type
_entity_poly.pdbx_seq_one_letter_code
_entity_poly.pdbx_strand_id
1 'polypeptide(L)'
;MSAQAVHLDPRSLLLEFGPLAGERERGEWVVRRLEELGFTPQRDELGNVWAGQGSLLLVAHIDTVLTPAPVRQQGEKWFAPAVGDNSAGVAVLISLAPLLLPLGIGLGFSVGEEGLGNLKGARALVARLTPRMVVAVDGYMPGVVTEAVGSVRLRGLFVGPGGHAWGDRANPSPMPALGQAIAALYELKQHEDMSVNVGRVWGGEAINAIPAEVGFELDLRASKAAMLEQLEAQAREVLMAAAQKQGVRLELEVLGRRPAGSTATPEMQRAARQALAEVGQEVRWLSGSTDASAAVEVGIPALAFGTYRGGGAHTPEEWVEPESLVEGARALWALVRSLRGA
;
A
#
# COMPACT_ATOMS: atom_id res chain seq x y z
N MET A 1 30.58 18.48 -21.30
CA MET A 1 30.13 19.70 -20.61
C MET A 1 29.54 19.26 -19.28
N SER A 2 30.13 19.69 -18.17
CA SER A 2 29.74 19.30 -16.80
C SER A 2 28.31 19.79 -16.52
N ALA A 3 27.33 18.88 -16.52
CA ALA A 3 26.01 19.17 -15.98
C ALA A 3 26.20 19.42 -14.47
N GLN A 4 26.10 20.68 -14.05
CA GLN A 4 25.85 20.98 -12.64
C GLN A 4 24.54 20.27 -12.29
N ALA A 5 24.62 19.20 -11.50
CA ALA A 5 23.44 18.50 -11.03
C ALA A 5 22.57 19.51 -10.29
N VAL A 6 21.39 19.79 -10.82
CA VAL A 6 20.38 20.57 -10.11
C VAL A 6 20.05 19.77 -8.85
N HIS A 7 20.57 20.21 -7.71
CA HIS A 7 20.29 19.57 -6.44
C HIS A 7 18.88 19.98 -6.02
N LEU A 8 17.90 19.13 -6.31
CA LEU A 8 16.53 19.32 -5.85
C LEU A 8 16.45 18.98 -4.36
N ASP A 9 15.84 19.87 -3.58
CA ASP A 9 15.61 19.63 -2.16
C ASP A 9 14.30 18.86 -1.98
N PRO A 10 14.32 17.60 -1.49
CA PRO A 10 13.10 16.83 -1.25
C PRO A 10 12.16 17.49 -0.24
N ARG A 11 12.66 18.37 0.64
CA ARG A 11 11.82 19.12 1.60
C ARG A 11 10.90 20.10 0.87
N SER A 12 11.44 20.86 -0.09
CA SER A 12 10.64 21.79 -0.90
C SER A 12 9.63 21.05 -1.76
N LEU A 13 10.04 19.94 -2.39
CA LEU A 13 9.14 19.10 -3.18
C LEU A 13 7.99 18.54 -2.33
N LEU A 14 8.27 18.15 -1.08
CA LEU A 14 7.24 17.66 -0.18
C LEU A 14 6.23 18.77 0.19
N LEU A 15 6.67 20.00 0.44
CA LEU A 15 5.76 21.11 0.75
C LEU A 15 4.82 21.43 -0.41
N GLU A 16 5.27 21.23 -1.64
CA GLU A 16 4.45 21.42 -2.83
C GLU A 16 3.52 20.25 -3.12
N PHE A 17 4.03 19.02 -3.03
CA PHE A 17 3.30 17.81 -3.40
C PHE A 17 2.33 17.34 -2.31
N GLY A 18 2.76 17.40 -1.05
CA GLY A 18 2.04 16.88 0.11
C GLY A 18 0.58 17.36 0.20
N PRO A 19 0.28 18.67 0.04
CA PRO A 19 -1.07 19.19 0.14
C PRO A 19 -2.02 18.84 -1.02
N LEU A 20 -1.52 18.29 -2.13
CA LEU A 20 -2.34 18.01 -3.32
C LEU A 20 -3.26 16.82 -3.09
N ALA A 21 -4.53 16.93 -3.50
CA ALA A 21 -5.53 15.91 -3.22
C ALA A 21 -5.95 15.12 -4.48
N GLY A 22 -6.04 13.81 -4.33
CA GLY A 22 -6.51 12.91 -5.40
C GLY A 22 -5.45 12.59 -6.46
N GLU A 23 -5.56 11.38 -7.00
CA GLU A 23 -4.60 10.79 -7.94
C GLU A 23 -4.39 11.64 -9.20
N ARG A 24 -5.45 12.30 -9.70
CA ARG A 24 -5.36 13.09 -10.93
C ARG A 24 -4.45 14.31 -10.77
N GLU A 25 -4.68 15.12 -9.75
CA GLU A 25 -3.90 16.35 -9.51
C GLU A 25 -2.45 16.01 -9.13
N ARG A 26 -2.26 14.99 -8.29
CA ARG A 26 -0.94 14.50 -7.89
C ARG A 26 -0.17 13.95 -9.10
N GLY A 27 -0.82 13.20 -9.97
CA GLY A 27 -0.22 12.70 -11.21
C GLY A 27 0.14 13.82 -12.19
N GLU A 28 -0.72 14.84 -12.34
CA GLU A 28 -0.42 16.03 -13.14
C GLU A 28 0.79 16.81 -12.59
N TRP A 29 0.93 16.91 -11.27
CA TRP A 29 2.11 17.52 -10.65
C TRP A 29 3.39 16.73 -10.97
N VAL A 30 3.35 15.40 -10.85
CA VAL A 30 4.50 14.53 -11.18
C VAL A 30 4.92 14.71 -12.64
N VAL A 31 3.95 14.72 -13.57
CA VAL A 31 4.22 14.96 -15.01
C VAL A 31 4.92 16.30 -15.20
N ARG A 32 4.33 17.41 -14.73
CA ARG A 32 4.91 18.74 -14.88
C ARG A 32 6.33 18.81 -14.30
N ARG A 33 6.53 18.24 -13.12
CA ARG A 33 7.82 18.28 -12.44
C ARG A 33 8.90 17.52 -13.20
N LEU A 34 8.58 16.37 -13.79
CA LEU A 34 9.53 15.63 -14.64
C LEU A 34 9.82 16.37 -15.96
N GLU A 35 8.82 17.02 -16.56
CA GLU A 35 8.99 17.86 -17.77
C GLU A 35 9.88 19.07 -17.51
N GLU A 36 9.71 19.77 -16.38
CA GLU A 36 10.56 20.89 -15.95
C GLU A 36 12.03 20.48 -15.76
N LEU A 37 12.27 19.21 -15.41
CA LEU A 37 13.61 18.62 -15.31
C LEU A 37 14.17 18.15 -16.66
N GLY A 38 13.42 18.34 -17.75
CA GLY A 38 13.83 17.98 -19.11
C GLY A 38 13.60 16.51 -19.47
N PHE A 39 12.77 15.79 -18.71
CA PHE A 39 12.41 14.40 -19.00
C PHE A 39 11.07 14.30 -19.73
N THR A 40 10.80 13.15 -20.34
CA THR A 40 9.55 12.87 -21.05
C THR A 40 8.77 11.79 -20.29
N PRO A 41 7.95 12.16 -19.30
CA PRO A 41 7.12 11.20 -18.58
C PRO A 41 6.01 10.66 -19.49
N GLN A 42 5.57 9.44 -19.19
CA GLN A 42 4.40 8.80 -19.77
C GLN A 42 3.34 8.63 -18.69
N ARG A 43 2.06 8.59 -19.11
CA ARG A 43 0.92 8.35 -18.23
C ARG A 43 -0.03 7.35 -18.87
N ASP A 44 -0.60 6.45 -18.08
CA ASP A 44 -1.59 5.48 -18.56
C ASP A 44 -3.03 5.86 -18.15
N GLU A 45 -3.99 5.04 -18.58
CA GLU A 45 -5.42 5.23 -18.31
C GLU A 45 -5.81 5.04 -16.84
N LEU A 46 -5.02 4.28 -16.07
CA LEU A 46 -5.23 4.15 -14.62
C LEU A 46 -4.81 5.43 -13.91
N GLY A 47 -3.86 6.17 -14.48
CA GLY A 47 -3.30 7.39 -13.92
C GLY A 47 -1.88 7.23 -13.40
N ASN A 48 -1.24 6.07 -13.61
CA ASN A 48 0.16 5.89 -13.29
C ASN A 48 1.00 6.84 -14.14
N VAL A 49 2.06 7.39 -13.56
CA VAL A 49 3.05 8.20 -14.28
C VAL A 49 4.39 7.47 -14.19
N TRP A 50 5.18 7.46 -15.26
CA TRP A 50 6.54 6.94 -15.20
C TRP A 50 7.47 7.65 -16.17
N ALA A 51 8.76 7.61 -15.88
CA ALA A 51 9.81 8.04 -16.79
C ALA A 51 10.97 7.05 -16.77
N GLY A 52 11.66 6.91 -17.90
CA GLY A 52 12.73 5.94 -18.06
C GLY A 52 12.24 4.49 -18.09
N GLN A 53 13.14 3.60 -18.50
CA GLN A 53 12.92 2.15 -18.52
C GLN A 53 14.28 1.46 -18.39
N GLY A 54 14.33 0.38 -17.60
CA GLY A 54 15.53 -0.44 -17.47
C GLY A 54 15.36 -1.60 -16.51
N SER A 55 16.47 -2.18 -16.07
CA SER A 55 16.47 -3.38 -15.22
C SER A 55 15.97 -3.11 -13.80
N LEU A 56 16.11 -1.89 -13.30
CA LEU A 56 15.63 -1.47 -11.99
C LEU A 56 14.49 -0.47 -12.16
N LEU A 57 13.37 -0.75 -11.51
CA LEU A 57 12.24 0.17 -11.36
C LEU A 57 12.14 0.60 -9.90
N LEU A 58 12.15 1.91 -9.66
CA LEU A 58 11.81 2.50 -8.38
C LEU A 58 10.36 2.99 -8.43
N VAL A 59 9.55 2.68 -7.41
CA VAL A 59 8.11 3.05 -7.40
C VAL A 59 7.74 3.74 -6.11
N ALA A 60 7.02 4.86 -6.18
CA ALA A 60 6.33 5.47 -5.03
C ALA A 60 4.87 5.73 -5.42
N HIS A 61 3.91 5.40 -4.56
CA HIS A 61 2.51 5.65 -4.89
C HIS A 61 2.10 7.09 -4.63
N ILE A 62 1.13 7.56 -5.42
CA ILE A 62 0.61 8.91 -5.35
C ILE A 62 -0.78 8.97 -4.73
N ASP A 63 -1.48 7.86 -4.54
CA ASP A 63 -2.75 7.86 -3.83
C ASP A 63 -2.57 7.90 -2.31
N THR A 64 -3.62 8.31 -1.60
CA THR A 64 -3.60 8.54 -0.16
C THR A 64 -4.90 8.01 0.46
N VAL A 65 -4.84 7.53 1.72
CA VAL A 65 -6.03 7.08 2.46
C VAL A 65 -6.89 8.26 2.89
N LEU A 66 -6.27 9.24 3.54
CA LEU A 66 -6.93 10.46 4.01
C LEU A 66 -6.75 11.57 2.97
N THR A 67 -7.73 12.46 2.91
CA THR A 67 -7.60 13.69 2.11
C THR A 67 -6.43 14.51 2.65
N PRO A 68 -5.43 14.84 1.81
CA PRO A 68 -4.29 15.63 2.24
C PRO A 68 -4.70 17.03 2.70
N ALA A 69 -3.88 17.64 3.54
CA ALA A 69 -4.10 18.98 4.08
C ALA A 69 -2.80 19.80 4.06
N PRO A 70 -2.88 21.14 4.21
CA PRO A 70 -1.69 21.97 4.31
C PRO A 70 -0.75 21.51 5.44
N VAL A 71 0.55 21.45 5.14
CA VAL A 71 1.57 20.99 6.08
C VAL A 71 1.73 22.00 7.23
N ARG A 72 1.54 21.51 8.46
CA ARG A 72 1.78 22.26 9.70
C ARG A 72 3.19 21.97 10.22
N GLN A 73 4.04 23.00 10.26
CA GLN A 73 5.40 22.87 10.77
C GLN A 73 5.43 23.12 12.29
N GLN A 74 5.99 22.18 13.06
CA GLN A 74 6.09 22.28 14.51
C GLN A 74 7.41 21.67 15.01
N GLY A 75 8.34 22.53 15.42
CA GLY A 75 9.68 22.11 15.79
C GLY A 75 10.40 21.44 14.61
N GLU A 76 10.97 20.27 14.85
CA GLU A 76 11.67 19.46 13.84
C GLU A 76 10.72 18.53 13.06
N LYS A 77 9.41 18.69 13.20
CA LYS A 77 8.41 17.81 12.58
C LYS A 77 7.42 18.59 11.75
N TRP A 78 7.00 17.97 10.66
CA TRP A 78 5.93 18.45 9.79
C TRP A 78 4.75 17.51 9.88
N PHE A 79 3.55 18.05 10.10
CA PHE A 79 2.32 17.31 10.33
C PHE A 79 1.30 17.61 9.24
N ALA A 80 0.71 16.57 8.67
CA ALA A 80 -0.51 16.61 7.86
C ALA A 80 -0.90 15.17 7.47
N PRO A 81 -2.20 14.87 7.29
CA PRO A 81 -2.60 13.60 6.70
C PRO A 81 -1.89 13.39 5.35
N ALA A 82 -1.32 12.19 5.15
CA ALA A 82 -0.59 11.79 3.96
C ALA A 82 0.70 12.58 3.66
N VAL A 83 1.27 13.30 4.65
CA VAL A 83 2.55 14.01 4.48
C VAL A 83 3.75 13.07 4.38
N GLY A 84 3.68 11.91 5.02
CA GLY A 84 4.68 10.85 4.90
C GLY A 84 4.28 9.87 3.81
N ASP A 85 3.28 9.05 4.10
CA ASP A 85 2.78 7.93 3.30
C ASP A 85 1.82 8.41 2.18
N ASN A 86 2.24 8.45 0.92
CA ASN A 86 3.62 8.30 0.43
C ASN A 86 4.14 9.55 -0.29
N SER A 87 3.68 10.73 0.13
CA SER A 87 4.17 12.03 -0.36
C SER A 87 5.67 12.22 -0.16
N ALA A 88 6.24 11.71 0.93
CA ALA A 88 7.67 11.79 1.21
C ALA A 88 8.48 10.91 0.27
N GLY A 89 8.03 9.69 -0.05
CA GLY A 89 8.69 8.82 -1.03
C GLY A 89 8.68 9.42 -2.43
N VAL A 90 7.56 10.01 -2.85
CA VAL A 90 7.46 10.75 -4.13
C VAL A 90 8.44 11.92 -4.17
N ALA A 91 8.51 12.74 -3.12
CA ALA A 91 9.43 13.88 -3.04
C ALA A 91 10.89 13.44 -3.10
N VAL A 92 11.27 12.37 -2.39
CA VAL A 92 12.62 11.79 -2.45
C VAL A 92 12.92 11.29 -3.85
N LEU A 93 12.01 10.54 -4.48
CA LEU A 93 12.24 9.93 -5.79
C LEU A 93 12.38 10.98 -6.90
N ILE A 94 11.55 12.02 -6.89
CA ILE A 94 11.67 13.16 -7.80
C ILE A 94 12.99 13.91 -7.58
N SER A 95 13.44 14.09 -6.33
CA SER A 95 14.70 14.81 -6.06
C SER A 95 15.93 14.11 -6.66
N LEU A 96 15.87 12.79 -6.79
CA LEU A 96 16.92 11.96 -7.39
C LEU A 96 16.73 11.73 -8.90
N ALA A 97 15.60 12.13 -9.50
CA ALA A 97 15.32 11.88 -10.92
C ALA A 97 16.44 12.35 -11.89
N PRO A 98 17.07 13.53 -11.69
CA PRO A 98 18.20 13.97 -12.50
C PRO A 98 19.44 13.04 -12.45
N LEU A 99 19.58 12.25 -11.38
CA LEU A 99 20.68 11.30 -11.23
C LEU A 99 20.29 9.90 -11.73
N LEU A 100 19.04 9.49 -11.52
CA LEU A 100 18.58 8.12 -11.76
C LEU A 100 18.19 7.87 -13.22
N LEU A 101 17.42 8.77 -13.83
CA LEU A 101 16.93 8.59 -15.19
C LEU A 101 18.06 8.49 -16.23
N PRO A 102 19.13 9.31 -16.19
CA PRO A 102 20.26 9.17 -17.11
C PRO A 102 21.02 7.83 -16.99
N LEU A 103 20.87 7.13 -15.87
CA LEU A 103 21.46 5.81 -15.65
C LEU A 103 20.61 4.66 -16.20
N GLY A 104 19.48 4.97 -16.85
CA GLY A 104 18.54 3.99 -17.37
C GLY A 104 17.72 3.31 -16.28
N ILE A 105 17.48 3.98 -15.16
CA ILE A 105 16.59 3.48 -14.09
C ILE A 105 15.18 3.97 -14.40
N GLY A 106 14.19 3.07 -14.29
CA GLY A 106 12.78 3.46 -14.41
C GLY A 106 12.29 4.06 -13.10
N LEU A 107 11.56 5.17 -13.16
CA LEU A 107 10.86 5.77 -12.03
C LEU A 107 9.35 5.67 -12.30
N GLY A 108 8.63 5.01 -11.40
CA GLY A 108 7.19 4.84 -11.45
C GLY A 108 6.50 5.56 -10.30
N PHE A 109 5.34 6.13 -10.61
CA PHE A 109 4.46 6.82 -9.68
C PHE A 109 3.07 6.20 -9.81
N SER A 110 2.78 5.25 -8.92
CA SER A 110 1.65 4.34 -8.99
C SER A 110 0.38 4.93 -8.38
N VAL A 111 -0.77 4.50 -8.89
CA VAL A 111 -2.09 4.79 -8.31
C VAL A 111 -2.73 3.54 -7.69
N GLY A 112 -3.66 3.73 -6.76
CA GLY A 112 -4.34 2.64 -6.07
C GLY A 112 -3.40 1.65 -5.38
N GLU A 113 -2.36 2.13 -4.70
CA GLU A 113 -1.77 1.31 -3.65
C GLU A 113 -2.80 1.13 -2.54
N GLU A 114 -3.44 2.20 -2.09
CA GLU A 114 -4.20 2.28 -0.85
C GLU A 114 -5.66 1.82 -0.98
N GLY A 115 -6.34 1.67 0.17
CA GLY A 115 -7.77 1.33 0.23
C GLY A 115 -8.09 0.03 -0.53
N LEU A 116 -9.16 0.01 -1.33
CA LEU A 116 -9.48 -1.13 -2.22
C LEU A 116 -8.59 -1.19 -3.48
N GLY A 117 -7.64 -0.28 -3.64
CA GLY A 117 -6.77 -0.11 -4.81
C GLY A 117 -5.91 -1.32 -5.17
N ASN A 118 -5.73 -2.28 -4.27
CA ASN A 118 -5.18 -3.62 -4.55
C ASN A 118 -3.93 -3.61 -5.46
N LEU A 119 -3.03 -2.64 -5.30
CA LEU A 119 -1.79 -2.51 -6.08
C LEU A 119 -2.02 -2.36 -7.61
N LYS A 120 -3.20 -1.88 -8.04
CA LYS A 120 -3.57 -1.84 -9.48
C LYS A 120 -2.53 -1.07 -10.30
N GLY A 121 -1.99 0.02 -9.75
CA GLY A 121 -1.01 0.85 -10.41
C GLY A 121 0.34 0.18 -10.56
N ALA A 122 0.92 -0.30 -9.46
CA ALA A 122 2.20 -1.01 -9.50
C ALA A 122 2.15 -2.29 -10.34
N ARG A 123 1.05 -3.05 -10.31
CA ARG A 123 0.86 -4.20 -11.21
C ARG A 123 0.95 -3.80 -12.68
N ALA A 124 0.27 -2.73 -13.07
CA ALA A 124 0.31 -2.22 -14.44
C ALA A 124 1.73 -1.74 -14.82
N LEU A 125 2.42 -1.03 -13.92
CA LEU A 125 3.80 -0.59 -14.14
C LEU A 125 4.76 -1.78 -14.30
N VAL A 126 4.69 -2.78 -13.42
CA VAL A 126 5.53 -3.99 -13.49
C VAL A 126 5.27 -4.75 -14.79
N ALA A 127 4.01 -4.97 -15.15
CA ALA A 127 3.64 -5.67 -16.38
C ALA A 127 4.09 -4.91 -17.64
N ARG A 128 4.00 -3.58 -17.63
CA ARG A 128 4.34 -2.73 -18.77
C ARG A 128 5.84 -2.55 -18.96
N LEU A 129 6.57 -2.30 -17.87
CA LEU A 129 8.00 -1.95 -17.93
C LEU A 129 8.91 -3.16 -17.87
N THR A 130 8.40 -4.31 -17.39
CA THR A 130 9.13 -5.59 -17.30
C THR A 130 10.50 -5.47 -16.61
N PRO A 131 10.58 -4.84 -15.42
CA PRO A 131 11.86 -4.67 -14.73
C PRO A 131 12.43 -6.02 -14.31
N ARG A 132 13.75 -6.09 -14.09
CA ARG A 132 14.40 -7.26 -13.44
C ARG A 132 14.42 -7.16 -11.93
N MET A 133 14.20 -5.97 -11.38
CA MET A 133 14.18 -5.68 -9.96
C MET A 133 13.27 -4.49 -9.68
N VAL A 134 12.55 -4.53 -8.57
CA VAL A 134 11.72 -3.42 -8.09
C VAL A 134 12.16 -2.99 -6.70
N VAL A 135 12.23 -1.68 -6.48
CA VAL A 135 12.33 -1.10 -5.13
C VAL A 135 11.16 -0.14 -4.95
N ALA A 136 10.24 -0.48 -4.05
CA ALA A 136 9.24 0.49 -3.61
C ALA A 136 9.94 1.49 -2.67
N VAL A 137 9.82 2.78 -2.95
CA VAL A 137 10.27 3.88 -2.09
C VAL A 137 9.10 4.17 -1.16
N ASP A 138 9.07 3.46 -0.05
CA ASP A 138 7.91 3.34 0.82
C ASP A 138 8.34 2.89 2.22
N GLY A 139 7.61 3.36 3.24
CA GLY A 139 7.87 3.12 4.65
C GLY A 139 8.90 4.06 5.28
N TYR A 140 9.16 3.82 6.56
CA TYR A 140 10.05 4.65 7.36
C TYR A 140 11.48 4.14 7.35
N MET A 141 12.46 5.03 7.19
CA MET A 141 13.88 4.76 7.43
C MET A 141 14.11 4.51 8.94
N PRO A 142 14.91 3.50 9.34
CA PRO A 142 15.76 2.63 8.52
C PRO A 142 15.12 1.26 8.18
N GLY A 143 13.80 1.24 8.04
CA GLY A 143 13.01 0.07 7.68
C GLY A 143 13.21 -0.36 6.23
N VAL A 144 13.37 -1.66 6.04
CA VAL A 144 13.41 -2.31 4.72
C VAL A 144 12.45 -3.49 4.75
N VAL A 145 11.43 -3.45 3.89
CA VAL A 145 10.45 -4.53 3.76
C VAL A 145 10.96 -5.54 2.75
N THR A 146 11.30 -6.73 3.22
CA THR A 146 11.74 -7.84 2.35
C THR A 146 10.67 -8.91 2.19
N GLU A 147 9.66 -8.93 3.03
CA GLU A 147 8.55 -9.88 3.00
C GLU A 147 7.23 -9.14 2.79
N ALA A 148 6.53 -9.48 1.70
CA ALA A 148 5.18 -9.05 1.43
C ALA A 148 4.21 -9.72 2.42
N VAL A 149 3.46 -8.91 3.16
CA VAL A 149 2.30 -9.39 3.92
C VAL A 149 1.12 -9.45 2.97
N GLY A 150 0.71 -10.67 2.60
CA GLY A 150 -0.40 -10.86 1.67
C GLY A 150 -1.74 -10.57 2.32
N SER A 151 -2.73 -10.28 1.47
CA SER A 151 -4.10 -10.03 1.93
C SER A 151 -5.14 -10.62 1.00
N VAL A 152 -6.27 -11.01 1.58
CA VAL A 152 -7.51 -11.32 0.87
C VAL A 152 -8.61 -10.48 1.50
N ARG A 153 -9.30 -9.70 0.67
CA ARG A 153 -10.41 -8.86 1.10
C ARG A 153 -11.71 -9.38 0.54
N LEU A 154 -12.69 -9.59 1.40
CA LEU A 154 -13.99 -10.15 1.05
C LEU A 154 -15.11 -9.18 1.44
N ARG A 155 -16.13 -9.10 0.60
CA ARG A 155 -17.44 -8.57 0.97
C ARG A 155 -18.40 -9.74 1.14
N GLY A 156 -19.04 -9.82 2.29
CA GLY A 156 -20.06 -10.82 2.56
C GLY A 156 -21.42 -10.18 2.77
N LEU A 157 -22.44 -10.85 2.23
CA LEU A 157 -23.83 -10.42 2.30
C LEU A 157 -24.73 -11.58 2.73
N PHE A 158 -25.41 -11.43 3.86
CA PHE A 158 -26.44 -12.36 4.28
C PHE A 158 -27.81 -11.83 3.85
N VAL A 159 -28.56 -12.64 3.10
CA VAL A 159 -29.83 -12.26 2.49
C VAL A 159 -30.94 -13.18 2.95
N GLY A 160 -32.02 -12.59 3.46
CA GLY A 160 -33.22 -13.26 3.94
C GLY A 160 -34.49 -12.61 3.37
N PRO A 161 -35.68 -13.12 3.74
CA PRO A 161 -36.96 -12.62 3.22
C PRO A 161 -37.39 -11.27 3.82
N GLY A 162 -36.79 -10.83 4.93
CA GLY A 162 -37.25 -9.67 5.70
C GLY A 162 -38.62 -9.91 6.36
N GLY A 163 -39.23 -8.83 6.88
CA GLY A 163 -40.61 -8.87 7.38
C GLY A 163 -40.86 -7.99 8.61
N HIS A 164 -42.09 -8.00 9.12
CA HIS A 164 -42.44 -7.33 10.37
C HIS A 164 -41.96 -8.14 11.57
N ALA A 165 -41.24 -7.51 12.52
CA ALA A 165 -40.58 -8.21 13.62
C ALA A 165 -41.52 -9.04 14.51
N TRP A 166 -42.80 -8.67 14.60
CA TRP A 166 -43.82 -9.47 15.31
C TRP A 166 -44.57 -10.44 14.40
N GLY A 167 -44.98 -9.97 13.22
CA GLY A 167 -45.90 -10.70 12.34
C GLY A 167 -45.21 -11.88 11.67
N ASP A 168 -43.96 -11.65 11.28
CA ASP A 168 -43.13 -12.56 10.51
C ASP A 168 -41.98 -13.12 11.34
N ARG A 169 -42.11 -13.17 12.67
CA ARG A 169 -41.06 -13.61 13.62
C ARG A 169 -40.50 -15.02 13.40
N ALA A 170 -41.15 -15.82 12.56
CA ALA A 170 -40.67 -17.14 12.16
C ALA A 170 -39.77 -17.11 10.91
N ASN A 171 -39.70 -15.97 10.21
CA ASN A 171 -38.83 -15.80 9.06
C ASN A 171 -37.36 -15.87 9.47
N PRO A 172 -36.50 -16.52 8.65
CA PRO A 172 -35.05 -16.42 8.77
C PRO A 172 -34.58 -14.97 8.84
N SER A 173 -33.74 -14.66 9.82
CA SER A 173 -33.14 -13.33 9.95
C SER A 173 -31.65 -13.38 9.59
N PRO A 174 -31.19 -12.48 8.71
CA PRO A 174 -29.76 -12.29 8.45
C PRO A 174 -28.94 -11.81 9.66
N MET A 175 -29.53 -11.10 10.63
CA MET A 175 -28.78 -10.54 11.78
C MET A 175 -28.05 -11.60 12.61
N PRO A 176 -28.70 -12.68 13.08
CA PRO A 176 -28.01 -13.74 13.81
C PRO A 176 -26.89 -14.41 13.00
N ALA A 177 -27.04 -14.50 11.68
CA ALA A 177 -26.01 -15.09 10.81
C ALA A 177 -24.76 -14.21 10.82
N LEU A 178 -24.93 -12.91 10.59
CA LEU A 178 -23.86 -11.92 10.67
C LEU A 178 -23.14 -11.94 12.03
N GLY A 179 -23.89 -11.89 13.14
CA GLY A 179 -23.30 -11.89 14.48
C GLY A 179 -22.49 -13.16 14.78
N GLN A 180 -23.02 -14.33 14.41
CA GLN A 180 -22.31 -15.61 14.59
C GLN A 180 -21.08 -15.70 13.69
N ALA A 181 -21.18 -15.22 12.45
CA ALA A 181 -20.09 -15.28 11.50
C ALA A 181 -18.93 -14.36 11.91
N ILE A 182 -19.20 -13.12 12.34
CA ILE A 182 -18.19 -12.20 12.85
C ILE A 182 -17.48 -12.79 14.07
N ALA A 183 -18.23 -13.33 15.03
CA ALA A 183 -17.63 -13.97 16.20
C ALA A 183 -16.70 -15.12 15.78
N ALA A 184 -17.17 -16.02 14.91
CA ALA A 184 -16.37 -17.15 14.43
C ALA A 184 -15.13 -16.73 13.62
N LEU A 185 -15.21 -15.66 12.82
CA LEU A 185 -14.07 -15.13 12.08
C LEU A 185 -12.92 -14.70 13.00
N TYR A 186 -13.24 -14.01 14.10
CA TYR A 186 -12.19 -13.55 15.03
C TYR A 186 -11.53 -14.70 15.81
N GLU A 187 -12.18 -15.85 15.95
CA GLU A 187 -11.59 -17.08 16.51
C GLU A 187 -10.60 -17.77 15.54
N LEU A 188 -10.58 -17.39 14.25
CA LEU A 188 -9.65 -17.98 13.27
C LEU A 188 -8.22 -17.50 13.42
N LYS A 189 -7.98 -16.37 14.12
CA LYS A 189 -6.63 -15.86 14.31
C LYS A 189 -5.87 -16.75 15.30
N GLN A 190 -5.01 -17.62 14.79
CA GLN A 190 -4.26 -18.60 15.59
C GLN A 190 -2.79 -18.23 15.84
N HIS A 191 -2.23 -17.30 15.05
CA HIS A 191 -0.83 -16.90 15.13
C HIS A 191 -0.65 -15.38 15.04
N GLU A 192 0.50 -14.88 15.47
CA GLU A 192 0.89 -13.47 15.35
C GLU A 192 1.14 -13.05 13.90
N ASP A 193 1.53 -14.00 13.04
CA ASP A 193 1.81 -13.81 11.61
C ASP A 193 0.55 -13.68 10.73
N MET A 194 -0.64 -13.59 11.33
CA MET A 194 -1.90 -13.41 10.63
C MET A 194 -2.80 -12.38 11.33
N SER A 195 -3.67 -11.74 10.55
CA SER A 195 -4.69 -10.83 11.07
C SER A 195 -6.03 -11.08 10.41
N VAL A 196 -7.10 -10.99 11.21
CA VAL A 196 -8.48 -10.98 10.77
C VAL A 196 -9.10 -9.67 11.22
N ASN A 197 -9.68 -8.91 10.29
CA ASN A 197 -10.33 -7.66 10.61
C ASN A 197 -11.63 -7.48 9.83
N VAL A 198 -12.77 -7.41 10.53
CA VAL A 198 -14.04 -6.98 9.96
C VAL A 198 -14.10 -5.46 10.05
N GLY A 199 -13.72 -4.79 8.96
CA GLY A 199 -13.54 -3.34 8.95
C GLY A 199 -14.83 -2.54 8.79
N ARG A 200 -15.87 -3.12 8.19
CA ARG A 200 -17.17 -2.48 7.98
C ARG A 200 -18.30 -3.47 8.17
N VAL A 201 -19.41 -3.01 8.72
CA VAL A 201 -20.66 -3.75 8.93
C VAL A 201 -21.84 -2.83 8.63
N TRP A 202 -22.88 -3.34 7.97
CA TRP A 202 -24.10 -2.59 7.65
C TRP A 202 -25.32 -3.50 7.56
N GLY A 203 -26.52 -2.90 7.54
CA GLY A 203 -27.79 -3.57 7.31
C GLY A 203 -28.84 -3.22 8.36
N GLY A 204 -30.11 -3.50 8.03
CA GLY A 204 -31.28 -3.16 8.86
C GLY A 204 -31.89 -1.80 8.52
N GLU A 205 -33.20 -1.79 8.32
CA GLU A 205 -33.97 -0.64 7.87
C GLU A 205 -34.77 0.03 9.00
N ALA A 206 -35.26 -0.76 9.97
CA ALA A 206 -36.08 -0.26 11.08
C ALA A 206 -36.05 -1.20 12.30
N ILE A 207 -36.26 -0.65 13.49
CA ILE A 207 -36.25 -1.42 14.75
C ILE A 207 -37.36 -2.49 14.83
N ASN A 208 -38.47 -2.29 14.12
CA ASN A 208 -39.61 -3.21 14.09
C ASN A 208 -39.66 -4.06 12.80
N ALA A 209 -38.54 -4.18 12.08
CA ALA A 209 -38.41 -5.00 10.89
C ALA A 209 -37.31 -6.06 11.06
N ILE A 210 -37.54 -7.23 10.47
CA ILE A 210 -36.50 -8.22 10.17
C ILE A 210 -35.79 -7.71 8.90
N PRO A 211 -34.45 -7.54 8.91
CA PRO A 211 -33.74 -7.07 7.75
C PRO A 211 -33.85 -8.06 6.59
N ALA A 212 -33.95 -7.54 5.36
CA ALA A 212 -33.80 -8.37 4.17
C ALA A 212 -32.32 -8.69 3.90
N GLU A 213 -31.43 -7.77 4.27
CA GLU A 213 -30.01 -7.85 3.94
C GLU A 213 -29.14 -7.23 5.03
N VAL A 214 -28.03 -7.91 5.36
CA VAL A 214 -26.91 -7.34 6.10
C VAL A 214 -25.59 -7.74 5.49
N GLY A 215 -24.56 -6.91 5.66
CA GLY A 215 -23.25 -7.19 5.09
C GLY A 215 -22.08 -6.71 5.93
N PHE A 216 -20.90 -7.16 5.49
CA PHE A 216 -19.62 -6.80 6.09
C PHE A 216 -18.49 -6.78 5.04
N GLU A 217 -17.40 -6.08 5.36
CA GLU A 217 -16.13 -6.16 4.64
C GLU A 217 -15.04 -6.69 5.57
N LEU A 218 -14.32 -7.71 5.10
CA LEU A 218 -13.33 -8.48 5.83
C LEU A 218 -11.96 -8.33 5.15
N ASP A 219 -10.94 -8.01 5.95
CA ASP A 219 -9.52 -8.00 5.56
C ASP A 219 -8.80 -9.12 6.30
N LEU A 220 -8.34 -10.12 5.56
CA LEU A 220 -7.51 -11.22 6.03
C LEU A 220 -6.08 -10.97 5.59
N ARG A 221 -5.10 -11.16 6.48
CA ARG A 221 -3.67 -11.06 6.13
C ARG A 221 -2.87 -12.21 6.71
N ALA A 222 -1.81 -12.59 6.01
CA ALA A 222 -0.77 -13.47 6.53
C ALA A 222 0.56 -13.21 5.80
N SER A 223 1.67 -13.48 6.48
CA SER A 223 3.02 -13.35 5.90
C SER A 223 3.37 -14.47 4.90
N LYS A 224 2.71 -15.63 4.98
CA LYS A 224 2.93 -16.78 4.11
C LYS A 224 1.71 -17.12 3.25
N ALA A 225 1.93 -17.44 1.99
CA ALA A 225 0.86 -17.76 1.03
C ALA A 225 -0.03 -18.92 1.50
N ALA A 226 0.56 -20.04 1.92
CA ALA A 226 -0.20 -21.19 2.42
C ALA A 226 -1.05 -20.86 3.66
N MET A 227 -0.55 -19.98 4.55
CA MET A 227 -1.31 -19.53 5.72
C MET A 227 -2.50 -18.64 5.31
N LEU A 228 -2.29 -17.75 4.34
CA LEU A 228 -3.35 -16.90 3.80
C LEU A 228 -4.44 -17.72 3.11
N GLU A 229 -4.05 -18.71 2.31
CA GLU A 229 -4.97 -19.64 1.63
C GLU A 229 -5.79 -20.45 2.64
N GLN A 230 -5.15 -20.99 3.68
CA GLN A 230 -5.84 -21.71 4.74
C GLN A 230 -6.80 -20.80 5.53
N LEU A 231 -6.36 -19.59 5.89
CA LEU A 231 -7.19 -18.62 6.60
C LEU A 231 -8.41 -18.20 5.77
N GLU A 232 -8.24 -18.00 4.46
CA GLU A 232 -9.34 -17.70 3.55
C GLU A 232 -10.33 -18.88 3.47
N ALA A 233 -9.84 -20.11 3.35
CA ALA A 233 -10.70 -21.30 3.31
C ALA A 233 -11.53 -21.43 4.58
N GLN A 234 -10.89 -21.31 5.76
CA GLN A 234 -11.57 -21.35 7.06
C GLN A 234 -12.59 -20.21 7.20
N ALA A 235 -12.24 -19.00 6.75
CA ALA A 235 -13.17 -17.87 6.74
C ALA A 235 -14.43 -18.19 5.90
N ARG A 236 -14.27 -18.75 4.70
CA ARG A 236 -15.40 -19.16 3.86
C ARG A 236 -16.27 -20.22 4.52
N GLU A 237 -15.66 -21.19 5.19
CA GLU A 237 -16.39 -22.24 5.92
C GLU A 237 -17.24 -21.68 7.06
N VAL A 238 -16.68 -20.83 7.92
CA VAL A 238 -17.45 -20.26 9.05
C VAL A 238 -18.58 -19.34 8.58
N LEU A 239 -18.35 -18.57 7.51
CA LEU A 239 -19.37 -17.71 6.90
C LEU A 239 -20.53 -18.55 6.33
N MET A 240 -20.21 -19.62 5.60
CA MET A 240 -21.20 -20.53 5.03
C MET A 240 -21.99 -21.27 6.12
N ALA A 241 -21.31 -21.74 7.18
CA ALA A 241 -21.96 -22.40 8.30
C ALA A 241 -22.95 -21.48 9.04
N ALA A 242 -22.59 -20.21 9.23
CA ALA A 242 -23.48 -19.22 9.83
C ALA A 242 -24.74 -18.97 8.99
N ALA A 243 -24.60 -18.89 7.67
CA ALA A 243 -25.73 -18.73 6.74
C ALA A 243 -26.68 -19.93 6.80
N GLN A 244 -26.13 -21.15 6.69
CA GLN A 244 -26.91 -22.39 6.72
C GLN A 244 -27.66 -22.56 8.03
N LYS A 245 -27.01 -22.29 9.16
CA LYS A 245 -27.63 -22.42 10.49
C LYS A 245 -28.83 -21.50 10.68
N GLN A 246 -28.83 -20.33 10.05
CA GLN A 246 -29.95 -19.38 10.13
C GLN A 246 -30.94 -19.50 8.97
N GLY A 247 -30.71 -20.41 8.01
CA GLY A 247 -31.58 -20.56 6.85
C GLY A 247 -31.61 -19.35 5.92
N VAL A 248 -30.49 -18.61 5.85
CA VAL A 248 -30.34 -17.43 4.97
C VAL A 248 -29.32 -17.70 3.87
N ARG A 249 -29.38 -16.92 2.79
CA ARG A 249 -28.43 -17.00 1.69
C ARG A 249 -27.18 -16.18 2.01
N LEU A 250 -26.02 -16.66 1.57
CA LEU A 250 -24.76 -15.92 1.63
C LEU A 250 -24.30 -15.59 0.21
N GLU A 251 -23.98 -14.33 -0.04
CA GLU A 251 -23.20 -13.90 -1.20
C GLU A 251 -21.79 -13.50 -0.73
N LEU A 252 -20.77 -13.88 -1.50
CA LEU A 252 -19.38 -13.51 -1.24
C LEU A 252 -18.73 -12.95 -2.50
N GLU A 253 -18.15 -11.77 -2.37
CA GLU A 253 -17.39 -11.07 -3.41
C GLU A 253 -15.93 -10.94 -2.94
N VAL A 254 -14.97 -11.24 -3.81
CA VAL A 254 -13.55 -10.96 -3.55
C VAL A 254 -13.25 -9.54 -4.00
N LEU A 255 -12.97 -8.66 -3.05
CA LEU A 255 -12.65 -7.25 -3.32
C LEU A 255 -11.18 -7.04 -3.71
N GLY A 256 -10.28 -7.91 -3.24
CA GLY A 256 -8.86 -7.77 -3.51
C GLY A 256 -8.03 -8.95 -3.01
N ARG A 257 -6.86 -9.12 -3.64
CA ARG A 257 -5.84 -10.11 -3.32
C ARG A 257 -4.46 -9.50 -3.50
N ARG A 258 -3.59 -9.62 -2.50
CA ARG A 258 -2.16 -9.26 -2.54
C ARG A 258 -1.31 -10.48 -2.19
N PRO A 259 -0.14 -10.66 -2.82
CA PRO A 259 0.70 -11.83 -2.57
C PRO A 259 1.36 -11.78 -1.20
N ALA A 260 1.68 -12.95 -0.66
CA ALA A 260 2.46 -13.12 0.56
C ALA A 260 3.82 -13.76 0.23
N GLY A 261 4.86 -13.41 0.99
CA GLY A 261 6.20 -14.01 0.88
C GLY A 261 7.27 -13.04 0.37
N SER A 262 8.41 -13.54 -0.08
CA SER A 262 9.58 -12.73 -0.42
C SER A 262 10.24 -13.15 -1.73
N THR A 263 10.63 -12.16 -2.53
CA THR A 263 11.54 -12.33 -3.68
C THR A 263 12.85 -11.55 -3.49
N ALA A 264 13.07 -10.91 -2.33
CA ALA A 264 14.25 -10.11 -2.05
C ALA A 264 15.52 -10.97 -2.07
N THR A 265 16.44 -10.69 -3.00
CA THR A 265 17.68 -11.48 -3.11
C THR A 265 18.66 -11.14 -1.98
N PRO A 266 19.61 -12.05 -1.66
CA PRO A 266 20.70 -11.73 -0.74
C PRO A 266 21.52 -10.50 -1.15
N GLU A 267 21.60 -10.23 -2.46
CA GLU A 267 22.31 -9.08 -3.01
C GLU A 267 21.58 -7.76 -2.73
N MET A 268 20.26 -7.73 -2.90
CA MET A 268 19.43 -6.58 -2.52
C MET A 268 19.50 -6.30 -1.02
N GLN A 269 19.48 -7.34 -0.20
CA GLN A 269 19.59 -7.21 1.26
C GLN A 269 20.97 -6.66 1.69
N ARG A 270 22.06 -7.11 1.04
CA ARG A 270 23.40 -6.55 1.27
C ARG A 270 23.47 -5.09 0.86
N ALA A 271 22.95 -4.75 -0.32
CA ALA A 271 22.94 -3.38 -0.82
C ALA A 271 22.14 -2.44 0.10
N ALA A 272 20.96 -2.84 0.56
CA ALA A 272 20.16 -2.06 1.50
C ALA A 272 20.85 -1.83 2.85
N ARG A 273 21.52 -2.86 3.38
CA ARG A 273 22.30 -2.73 4.62
C ARG A 273 23.46 -1.75 4.47
N GLN A 274 24.20 -1.84 3.36
CA GLN A 274 25.33 -0.93 3.06
C GLN A 274 24.84 0.51 2.90
N ALA A 275 23.76 0.70 2.15
CA ALA A 275 23.15 2.00 1.90
C ALA A 275 22.72 2.74 3.17
N LEU A 276 22.09 2.02 4.12
CA LEU A 276 21.72 2.59 5.41
C LEU A 276 22.94 2.86 6.29
N ALA A 277 23.96 1.98 6.26
CA ALA A 277 25.19 2.20 7.00
C ALA A 277 25.96 3.45 6.54
N GLU A 278 25.91 3.80 5.25
CA GLU A 278 26.52 5.04 4.72
C GLU A 278 25.93 6.31 5.32
N VAL A 279 24.69 6.27 5.79
CA VAL A 279 24.02 7.37 6.49
C VAL A 279 23.98 7.19 8.00
N GLY A 280 24.74 6.24 8.54
CA GLY A 280 24.83 5.98 9.98
C GLY A 280 23.63 5.26 10.57
N GLN A 281 22.83 4.58 9.74
CA GLN A 281 21.64 3.85 10.17
C GLN A 281 21.88 2.32 10.15
N GLU A 282 21.31 1.63 11.13
CA GLU A 282 21.24 0.17 11.13
C GLU A 282 19.93 -0.31 10.49
N VAL A 283 20.03 -1.24 9.55
CA VAL A 283 18.86 -1.76 8.83
C VAL A 283 17.89 -2.46 9.77
N ARG A 284 16.60 -2.11 9.64
CA ARG A 284 15.50 -2.82 10.29
C ARG A 284 14.72 -3.62 9.26
N TRP A 285 14.82 -4.95 9.31
CA TRP A 285 14.06 -5.84 8.44
C TRP A 285 12.60 -5.91 8.89
N LEU A 286 11.68 -5.75 7.95
CA LEU A 286 10.25 -5.71 8.20
C LEU A 286 9.49 -6.58 7.20
N SER A 287 8.26 -6.91 7.58
CA SER A 287 7.23 -7.44 6.68
C SER A 287 6.15 -6.37 6.52
N GLY A 288 5.63 -6.20 5.31
CA GLY A 288 4.66 -5.15 5.01
C GLY A 288 4.00 -5.37 3.65
N SER A 289 2.91 -4.67 3.36
CA SER A 289 2.31 -4.64 2.03
C SER A 289 2.60 -3.29 1.41
N THR A 290 3.38 -3.28 0.33
CA THR A 290 3.70 -2.08 -0.47
C THR A 290 3.59 -2.42 -1.95
N ASP A 291 3.84 -1.44 -2.83
CA ASP A 291 3.94 -1.66 -4.27
C ASP A 291 5.00 -2.68 -4.69
N ALA A 292 6.01 -2.95 -3.86
CA ALA A 292 6.99 -4.03 -4.10
C ALA A 292 6.29 -5.40 -4.24
N SER A 293 5.14 -5.57 -3.59
CA SER A 293 4.36 -6.80 -3.66
C SER A 293 3.87 -7.10 -5.07
N ALA A 294 3.65 -6.10 -5.93
CA ALA A 294 3.28 -6.34 -7.33
C ALA A 294 4.37 -7.10 -8.11
N ALA A 295 5.64 -6.89 -7.75
CA ALA A 295 6.77 -7.64 -8.31
C ALA A 295 6.93 -9.01 -7.67
N VAL A 296 6.70 -9.13 -6.35
CA VAL A 296 6.65 -10.43 -5.64
C VAL A 296 5.64 -11.37 -6.30
N GLU A 297 4.47 -10.86 -6.68
CA GLU A 297 3.39 -11.63 -7.32
C GLU A 297 3.83 -12.38 -8.58
N VAL A 298 4.74 -11.77 -9.37
CA VAL A 298 5.23 -12.31 -10.64
C VAL A 298 6.66 -12.86 -10.53
N GLY A 299 7.19 -13.02 -9.31
CA GLY A 299 8.51 -13.61 -9.05
C GLY A 299 9.69 -12.69 -9.37
N ILE A 300 9.47 -11.39 -9.54
CA ILE A 300 10.55 -10.42 -9.76
C ILE A 300 11.17 -10.04 -8.40
N PRO A 301 12.50 -10.02 -8.27
CA PRO A 301 13.19 -9.53 -7.07
C PRO A 301 12.71 -8.15 -6.61
N ALA A 302 12.25 -8.06 -5.37
CA ALA A 302 11.66 -6.83 -4.85
C ALA A 302 11.91 -6.60 -3.35
N LEU A 303 11.98 -5.33 -2.95
CA LEU A 303 11.89 -4.88 -1.56
C LEU A 303 11.24 -3.50 -1.49
N ALA A 304 10.78 -3.08 -0.31
CA ALA A 304 10.48 -1.68 -0.02
C ALA A 304 11.61 -1.07 0.82
N PHE A 305 11.97 0.18 0.55
CA PHE A 305 13.06 0.89 1.21
C PHE A 305 12.55 2.22 1.74
N GLY A 306 12.54 2.38 3.07
CA GLY A 306 12.08 3.61 3.70
C GLY A 306 13.10 4.73 3.59
N THR A 307 12.65 5.93 3.23
CA THR A 307 13.51 7.09 2.92
C THR A 307 13.25 8.32 3.78
N TYR A 308 12.50 8.17 4.88
CA TYR A 308 12.26 9.27 5.83
C TYR A 308 11.92 8.71 7.21
N ARG A 309 12.17 9.49 8.26
CA ARG A 309 11.67 9.26 9.61
C ARG A 309 10.32 9.94 9.76
N GLY A 310 9.36 9.22 10.35
CA GLY A 310 8.00 9.69 10.49
C GLY A 310 7.17 8.75 11.36
N GLY A 311 5.87 8.99 11.41
CA GLY A 311 4.94 8.12 12.09
C GLY A 311 3.49 8.58 11.95
N GLY A 312 2.58 7.69 12.37
CA GLY A 312 1.14 7.98 12.35
C GLY A 312 0.52 7.97 10.96
N ALA A 313 1.06 7.19 10.01
CA ALA A 313 0.41 6.97 8.71
C ALA A 313 -1.07 6.63 8.90
N HIS A 314 -1.89 7.13 7.97
CA HIS A 314 -3.35 6.97 7.98
C HIS A 314 -4.06 7.66 9.15
N THR A 315 -3.42 8.65 9.77
CA THR A 315 -4.02 9.49 10.81
C THR A 315 -3.93 10.97 10.47
N PRO A 316 -4.81 11.83 11.02
CA PRO A 316 -4.70 13.28 10.85
C PRO A 316 -3.40 13.88 11.42
N GLU A 317 -2.77 13.21 12.38
CA GLU A 317 -1.52 13.64 13.05
C GLU A 317 -0.29 12.91 12.48
N GLU A 318 -0.40 12.39 11.27
CA GLU A 318 0.74 11.86 10.54
C GLU A 318 1.85 12.92 10.43
N TRP A 319 3.10 12.48 10.60
CA TRP A 319 4.23 13.38 10.63
C TRP A 319 5.49 12.82 9.97
N VAL A 320 6.34 13.74 9.51
CA VAL A 320 7.70 13.48 9.03
C VAL A 320 8.72 14.40 9.71
N GLU A 321 9.95 13.92 9.82
CA GLU A 321 11.13 14.75 10.11
C GLU A 321 11.76 15.19 8.79
N PRO A 322 11.64 16.46 8.37
CA PRO A 322 12.00 16.90 7.02
C PRO A 322 13.48 16.68 6.67
N GLU A 323 14.40 16.82 7.64
CA GLU A 323 15.83 16.59 7.41
C GLU A 323 16.14 15.13 7.05
N SER A 324 15.33 14.18 7.54
CA SER A 324 15.49 12.77 7.24
C SER A 324 15.20 12.42 5.77
N LEU A 325 14.48 13.27 5.02
CA LEU A 325 14.27 13.06 3.57
C LEU A 325 15.58 13.26 2.80
N VAL A 326 16.43 14.20 3.23
CA VAL A 326 17.75 14.44 2.61
C VAL A 326 18.67 13.26 2.91
N GLU A 327 18.65 12.76 4.15
CA GLU A 327 19.37 11.56 4.55
C GLU A 327 18.89 10.32 3.78
N GLY A 328 17.58 10.12 3.66
CA GLY A 328 16.99 9.01 2.92
C GLY A 328 17.22 9.09 1.41
N ALA A 329 17.29 10.28 0.82
CA ALA A 329 17.70 10.45 -0.58
C ALA A 329 19.16 9.98 -0.79
N ARG A 330 20.06 10.27 0.15
CA ARG A 330 21.45 9.76 0.11
C ARG A 330 21.49 8.24 0.26
N ALA A 331 20.71 7.68 1.19
CA ALA A 331 20.61 6.24 1.38
C ALA A 331 20.03 5.53 0.14
N LEU A 332 18.94 6.04 -0.45
CA LEU A 332 18.35 5.48 -1.66
C LEU A 332 19.32 5.54 -2.85
N TRP A 333 20.07 6.65 -2.98
CA TRP A 333 21.13 6.75 -3.98
C TRP A 333 22.24 5.72 -3.78
N ALA A 334 22.70 5.52 -2.54
CA ALA A 334 23.70 4.49 -2.20
C ALA A 334 23.18 3.07 -2.52
N LEU A 335 21.92 2.78 -2.21
CA LEU A 335 21.26 1.51 -2.56
C LEU A 335 21.33 1.28 -4.06
N VAL A 336 20.90 2.26 -4.86
CA VAL A 336 20.89 2.16 -6.33
C VAL A 336 22.29 1.92 -6.88
N ARG A 337 23.32 2.60 -6.36
CA ARG A 337 24.72 2.40 -6.78
C ARG A 337 25.19 0.97 -6.50
N SER A 338 24.96 0.49 -5.28
CA SER A 338 25.33 -0.87 -4.87
C SER A 338 24.63 -1.93 -5.72
N LEU A 339 23.33 -1.76 -6.00
CA LEU A 339 22.56 -2.67 -6.88
C LEU A 339 23.05 -2.71 -8.33
N ARG A 340 23.73 -1.65 -8.80
CA ARG A 340 24.33 -1.59 -10.15
C ARG A 340 25.79 -2.04 -10.18
N GLY A 341 26.37 -2.40 -9.03
CA GLY A 341 27.79 -2.75 -8.92
C GLY A 341 28.73 -1.55 -9.07
N ALA A 342 28.30 -0.35 -8.64
CA ALA A 342 29.03 0.92 -8.71
C ALA A 342 29.16 1.62 -7.34
#